data_AF-A0A1M6R5C8-F1
#
_entry.id   AF-A0A1M6R5C8-F1
#
_cell.length_a   1.000
_cell.length_b   1.000
_cell.length_c   1.000
_cell.angle_alpha   90.00
_cell.angle_beta   90.00
_cell.angle_gamma   90.00
#
_symmetry.space_group_name_H-M   'P 1'
#
loop_
_entity.id
_entity.type
_entity.pdbx_description
1 polymer ?
#
loop_
_entity_poly.entity_id
_entity_poly.type
_entity_poly.pdbx_seq_one_letter_code
_entity_poly.pdbx_strand_id
1 'polypeptide(L)'
;MRAQQSVAPFVQGNNIPLTVDNRLSERVLSGSNMDNWLDCLRKTFDDFDLSFDGGESSKHAMERVVHAIDDFVSTETTCNAVVTHGNLMILLLRHFDARFGFDEWARLSNPDVFLVSVDENEATVQRVWREVI
;
A
#
# COMPACT_ATOMS: atom_id res chain seq x y z
N MET A 1 4.48 6.70 11.74
CA MET A 1 5.01 6.07 12.98
C MET A 1 4.72 4.57 13.04
N ARG A 2 3.48 4.10 12.91
CA ARG A 2 3.15 2.65 13.01
C ARG A 2 3.93 1.76 12.03
N ALA A 3 3.98 2.09 10.74
CA ALA A 3 4.73 1.30 9.74
C ALA A 3 6.23 1.19 10.06
N GLN A 4 6.86 2.28 10.51
CA GLN A 4 8.26 2.28 10.94
C GLN A 4 8.48 1.41 12.19
N GLN A 5 7.56 1.45 13.15
CA GLN A 5 7.63 0.60 14.34
C GLN A 5 7.48 -0.88 14.00
N SER A 6 6.63 -1.22 13.02
CA SER A 6 6.44 -2.59 12.55
C SER A 6 7.72 -3.18 11.96
N VAL A 7 8.49 -2.40 11.20
CA VAL A 7 9.70 -2.90 10.53
C VAL A 7 10.98 -2.76 11.36
N ALA A 8 10.99 -1.87 12.37
CA ALA A 8 12.18 -1.54 13.14
C ALA A 8 12.92 -2.77 13.72
N PRO A 9 12.26 -3.76 14.35
CA PRO A 9 12.96 -4.93 14.87
C PRO A 9 13.69 -5.73 13.79
N PHE A 10 13.08 -5.86 12.60
CA PHE A 10 13.65 -6.60 11.48
C PHE A 10 14.87 -5.88 10.89
N VAL A 11 14.75 -4.57 10.66
CA VAL A 11 15.82 -3.73 10.12
C VAL A 11 17.02 -3.71 11.07
N GLN A 12 16.77 -3.48 12.36
CA GLN A 12 17.82 -3.42 13.39
C GLN A 12 18.51 -4.77 13.57
N GLY A 13 17.75 -5.87 13.61
CA GLY A 13 18.31 -7.21 13.79
C GLY A 13 19.16 -7.70 12.61
N ASN A 14 18.94 -7.18 11.41
CA ASN A 14 19.63 -7.60 10.18
C ASN A 14 20.59 -6.56 9.60
N ASN A 15 20.77 -5.41 10.28
CA ASN A 15 21.63 -4.30 9.81
C ASN A 15 21.30 -3.83 8.39
N ILE A 16 20.00 -3.77 8.06
CA ILE A 16 19.50 -3.32 6.75
C ILE A 16 19.35 -1.79 6.78
N PRO A 17 19.77 -1.05 5.73
CA PRO A 17 19.49 0.38 5.63
C PRO A 17 17.98 0.65 5.57
N LEU A 18 17.49 1.62 6.35
CA LEU A 18 16.10 2.08 6.30
C LEU A 18 16.03 3.48 5.68
N THR A 19 15.35 3.57 4.55
CA THR A 19 14.98 4.85 3.92
C THR A 19 13.52 5.15 4.23
N VAL A 20 13.21 6.40 4.59
CA VAL A 20 11.84 6.86 4.83
C VAL A 20 11.39 7.74 3.68
N ASP A 21 10.23 7.42 3.10
CA ASP A 21 9.59 8.22 2.06
C ASP A 21 8.14 8.53 2.45
N ASN A 22 7.80 9.82 2.46
CA ASN A 22 6.48 10.31 2.84
C ASN A 22 5.39 9.89 1.84
N ARG A 23 5.77 9.53 0.61
CA ARG A 23 4.86 8.98 -0.41
C ARG A 23 4.37 7.58 -0.08
N LEU A 24 4.91 6.92 0.95
CA LEU A 24 4.40 5.64 1.47
C LEU A 24 3.42 5.83 2.65
N SER A 25 3.03 7.06 2.97
CA SER A 25 2.06 7.35 4.02
C SER A 25 0.64 6.90 3.64
N GLU A 26 -0.12 6.45 4.64
CA GLU A 26 -1.50 5.96 4.45
C GLU A 26 -2.36 7.00 3.76
N ARG A 27 -3.29 6.55 2.91
CA ARG A 27 -4.25 7.43 2.26
C ARG A 27 -5.16 8.09 3.29
N VAL A 28 -5.27 9.40 3.22
CA VAL A 28 -6.21 10.17 4.05
C VAL A 28 -7.58 10.12 3.40
N LEU A 29 -8.55 9.40 3.98
CA LEU A 29 -9.90 9.32 3.42
C LEU A 29 -10.65 10.67 3.52
N SER A 30 -10.45 11.40 4.62
CA SER A 30 -11.14 12.64 4.97
C SER A 30 -10.31 13.41 6.00
N GLY A 31 -10.38 14.73 5.98
CA GLY A 31 -9.77 15.60 6.99
C GLY A 31 -10.48 15.59 8.35
N SER A 32 -11.67 14.99 8.41
CA SER A 32 -12.49 14.87 9.62
C SER A 32 -13.03 13.45 9.82
N ASN A 33 -13.45 13.12 11.04
CA ASN A 33 -14.08 11.83 11.31
C ASN A 33 -15.45 11.75 10.62
N MET A 34 -15.75 10.60 10.02
CA MET A 34 -17.03 10.32 9.38
C MET A 34 -17.68 9.11 10.06
N ASP A 35 -18.93 9.23 10.49
CA ASP A 35 -19.66 8.12 11.10
C ASP A 35 -19.86 6.94 10.13
N ASN A 36 -20.02 7.25 8.84
CA ASN A 36 -20.18 6.29 7.74
C ASN A 36 -18.86 6.05 6.97
N TRP A 37 -17.70 6.18 7.63
CA TRP A 37 -16.40 6.11 6.97
C TRP A 37 -16.19 4.83 6.14
N LEU A 38 -16.73 3.69 6.57
CA LEU A 38 -16.58 2.42 5.85
C LEU A 38 -17.32 2.41 4.52
N ASP A 39 -18.52 2.98 4.47
CA ASP A 39 -19.29 3.16 3.24
C ASP A 39 -18.64 4.18 2.32
N CYS A 40 -18.13 5.28 2.88
CA CYS A 40 -17.36 6.27 2.15
C CYS A 40 -16.11 5.64 1.52
N LEU A 41 -15.36 4.84 2.29
CA LEU A 41 -14.20 4.11 1.81
C LEU A 41 -14.56 3.18 0.65
N ARG A 42 -15.61 2.38 0.80
CA ARG A 42 -16.08 1.48 -0.27
C ARG A 42 -16.37 2.23 -1.57
N LYS A 43 -17.07 3.38 -1.50
CA LYS A 43 -17.35 4.22 -2.68
C LYS A 43 -16.07 4.68 -3.41
N THR A 44 -14.97 4.90 -2.69
CA THR A 44 -13.70 5.30 -3.33
C THR A 44 -13.01 4.17 -4.10
N PHE A 45 -13.49 2.92 -4.00
CA PHE A 45 -13.08 1.83 -4.88
C PHE A 45 -13.94 1.73 -6.16
N ASP A 46 -15.13 2.34 -6.14
CA ASP A 46 -16.03 2.41 -7.30
C ASP A 46 -15.75 3.67 -8.15
N ASP A 47 -15.47 4.79 -7.48
CA ASP A 47 -15.09 6.07 -8.08
C ASP A 47 -13.70 6.49 -7.58
N PHE A 48 -12.70 6.38 -8.46
CA PHE A 48 -11.30 6.62 -8.14
C PHE A 48 -10.93 8.11 -8.05
N ASP A 49 -11.72 8.98 -8.68
CA ASP A 49 -11.53 10.43 -8.64
C ASP A 49 -12.26 11.05 -7.43
N LEU A 50 -13.20 10.31 -6.79
CA LEU A 50 -13.86 10.74 -5.56
C LEU A 50 -12.85 11.06 -4.45
N SER A 51 -12.95 12.28 -3.93
CA SER A 51 -12.30 12.71 -2.70
C SER A 51 -13.30 13.38 -1.77
N PHE A 52 -13.13 13.16 -0.46
CA PHE A 52 -13.89 13.86 0.57
C PHE A 52 -13.10 15.09 1.05
N ASP A 53 -13.77 16.00 1.76
CA ASP A 53 -13.13 17.21 2.26
C ASP A 53 -11.90 16.89 3.12
N GLY A 54 -10.77 17.54 2.81
CA GLY A 54 -9.46 17.27 3.42
C GLY A 54 -8.87 15.88 3.15
N GLY A 55 -9.45 15.09 2.24
CA GLY A 55 -9.01 13.76 1.85
C GLY A 55 -8.23 13.71 0.53
N GLU A 56 -7.74 12.51 0.23
CA GLU A 56 -7.03 12.14 -1.00
C GLU A 56 -7.85 11.07 -1.76
N SER A 57 -7.99 11.27 -3.07
CA SER A 57 -8.66 10.31 -3.95
C SER A 57 -7.83 9.02 -4.09
N SER A 58 -8.49 7.91 -4.39
CA SER A 58 -7.80 6.62 -4.63
C SER A 58 -6.79 6.74 -5.78
N LYS A 59 -7.13 7.51 -6.82
CA LYS A 59 -6.24 7.79 -7.95
C LYS A 59 -4.97 8.52 -7.55
N HIS A 60 -5.06 9.65 -6.84
CA HIS A 60 -3.87 10.39 -6.43
C HIS A 60 -2.98 9.57 -5.48
N ALA A 61 -3.58 8.83 -4.56
CA ALA A 61 -2.83 7.94 -3.67
C ALA A 61 -2.10 6.82 -4.43
N MET A 62 -2.77 6.23 -5.43
CA MET A 62 -2.18 5.20 -6.30
C MET A 62 -1.03 5.76 -7.14
N GLU A 63 -1.23 6.90 -7.80
CA GLU A 63 -0.18 7.58 -8.58
C GLU A 63 1.04 7.92 -7.70
N ARG A 64 0.79 8.45 -6.49
CA ARG A 64 1.84 8.79 -5.51
C ARG A 64 2.67 7.58 -5.10
N VAL A 65 2.03 6.45 -4.79
CA VAL A 65 2.76 5.25 -4.37
C VAL A 65 3.48 4.60 -5.56
N VAL A 66 2.87 4.57 -6.76
CA VAL A 66 3.53 4.05 -7.97
C VAL A 66 4.79 4.84 -8.29
N HIS A 67 4.74 6.18 -8.30
CA HIS A 67 5.93 6.99 -8.50
C HIS A 67 7.03 6.73 -7.44
N ALA A 68 6.65 6.42 -6.19
CA ALA A 68 7.63 6.04 -5.19
C ALA A 68 8.28 4.69 -5.53
N ILE A 69 7.48 3.70 -5.94
CA ILE A 69 7.99 2.39 -6.36
C ILE A 69 8.91 2.51 -7.57
N ASP A 70 8.53 3.29 -8.59
CA ASP A 70 9.34 3.46 -9.80
C ASP A 70 10.73 4.06 -9.47
N ASP A 71 10.77 5.07 -8.60
CA ASP A 71 12.03 5.64 -8.12
C ASP A 71 12.87 4.58 -7.38
N PHE A 72 12.26 3.72 -6.56
CA PHE A 72 12.97 2.66 -5.84
C PHE A 72 13.48 1.54 -6.75
N VAL A 73 12.66 1.09 -7.71
CA VAL A 73 13.00 0.00 -8.63
C VAL A 73 14.03 0.44 -9.67
N SER A 74 14.12 1.73 -9.97
CA SER A 74 15.16 2.29 -10.86
C SER A 74 16.59 2.20 -10.29
N THR A 75 16.74 1.90 -8.99
CA THR A 75 18.05 1.69 -8.35
C THR A 75 18.43 0.20 -8.46
N GLU A 76 19.69 -0.13 -8.78
CA GLU A 76 20.18 -1.48 -9.11
C GLU A 76 20.16 -2.52 -7.96
N THR A 77 19.13 -2.55 -7.11
CA THR A 77 18.96 -3.54 -6.04
C THR A 77 18.05 -4.69 -6.45
N THR A 78 18.51 -5.91 -6.14
CA THR A 78 17.88 -7.18 -6.55
C THR A 78 16.60 -7.55 -5.80
N CYS A 79 16.28 -6.91 -4.67
CA CYS A 79 15.05 -7.12 -3.91
C CYS A 79 14.83 -6.00 -2.89
N ASN A 80 13.79 -5.18 -3.09
CA ASN A 80 13.41 -4.10 -2.18
C ASN A 80 12.16 -4.49 -1.39
N ALA A 81 12.20 -4.33 -0.06
CA ALA A 81 11.02 -4.47 0.79
C ALA A 81 10.38 -3.10 1.03
N VAL A 82 9.09 -2.95 0.72
CA VAL A 82 8.33 -1.72 0.95
C VAL A 82 7.35 -1.96 2.09
N VAL A 83 7.37 -1.06 3.08
CA VAL A 83 6.48 -1.12 4.24
C VAL A 83 5.58 0.10 4.26
N THR A 84 4.27 -0.13 4.24
CA THR A 84 3.26 0.93 4.19
C THR A 84 2.05 0.55 5.05
N HIS A 85 0.85 0.98 4.66
CA HIS A 85 -0.40 0.88 5.37
C HIS A 85 -1.47 0.22 4.49
N GLY A 86 -2.60 -0.21 5.08
CA GLY A 86 -3.55 -1.10 4.42
C GLY A 86 -4.22 -0.52 3.18
N ASN A 87 -4.70 0.72 3.24
CA ASN A 87 -5.43 1.31 2.10
C ASN A 87 -4.46 1.62 0.96
N LEU A 88 -3.31 2.24 1.25
CA LEU A 88 -2.28 2.48 0.24
C LEU A 88 -1.74 1.19 -0.38
N MET A 89 -1.51 0.15 0.43
CA MET A 89 -1.04 -1.15 -0.06
C MET A 89 -2.01 -1.75 -1.08
N ILE A 90 -3.32 -1.72 -0.83
CA ILE A 90 -4.30 -2.28 -1.77
C ILE A 90 -4.36 -1.49 -3.06
N LEU A 91 -4.25 -0.15 -3.00
CA LEU A 91 -4.19 0.67 -4.20
C LEU A 91 -2.94 0.36 -5.02
N LEU A 92 -1.79 0.12 -4.38
CA LEU A 92 -0.58 -0.32 -5.06
C LEU A 92 -0.75 -1.72 -5.68
N LEU A 93 -1.32 -2.69 -4.95
CA LEU A 93 -1.54 -4.03 -5.49
C LEU A 93 -2.52 -3.99 -6.68
N ARG A 94 -3.53 -3.12 -6.62
CA ARG A 94 -4.50 -2.91 -7.71
C ARG A 94 -3.86 -2.39 -8.98
N HIS A 95 -2.80 -1.57 -8.87
CA HIS A 95 -2.04 -1.10 -10.03
C HIS A 95 -1.49 -2.28 -10.86
N PHE A 96 -1.01 -3.33 -10.18
CA PHE A 96 -0.47 -4.54 -10.83
C PHE A 96 -1.55 -5.59 -11.14
N ASP A 97 -2.63 -5.63 -10.36
CA ASP A 97 -3.69 -6.62 -10.50
C ASP A 97 -5.06 -6.01 -10.16
N ALA A 98 -5.88 -5.76 -11.18
CA ALA A 98 -7.17 -5.08 -11.05
C ALA A 98 -8.18 -5.82 -10.14
N ARG A 99 -7.92 -7.07 -9.74
CA ARG A 99 -8.76 -7.82 -8.79
C ARG A 99 -8.76 -7.23 -7.39
N PHE A 100 -7.74 -6.47 -7.00
CA PHE A 100 -7.67 -5.86 -5.67
C PHE A 100 -8.62 -4.69 -5.53
N GLY A 101 -9.69 -4.86 -4.76
CA GLY A 101 -10.68 -3.84 -4.43
C GLY A 101 -10.97 -3.76 -2.93
N PHE A 102 -12.15 -3.24 -2.60
CA PHE A 102 -12.59 -3.07 -1.21
C PHE A 102 -12.62 -4.39 -0.44
N ASP A 103 -13.05 -5.47 -1.08
CA ASP A 103 -13.17 -6.78 -0.44
C ASP A 103 -11.80 -7.38 -0.10
N GLU A 104 -10.80 -7.19 -0.97
CA GLU A 104 -9.41 -7.58 -0.71
C GLU A 104 -8.81 -6.72 0.40
N TRP A 105 -9.10 -5.42 0.42
CA TRP A 105 -8.70 -4.53 1.51
C TRP A 105 -9.27 -4.99 2.86
N ALA A 106 -10.56 -5.35 2.90
CA ALA A 106 -11.23 -5.78 4.11
C ALA A 106 -10.68 -7.12 4.66
N ARG A 107 -10.03 -7.92 3.80
CA ARG A 107 -9.43 -9.22 4.17
C ARG A 107 -7.95 -9.14 4.54
N LEU A 108 -7.32 -7.97 4.47
CA LEU A 108 -5.92 -7.82 4.87
C LEU A 108 -5.70 -8.20 6.33
N SER A 109 -4.62 -8.94 6.59
CA SER A 109 -4.10 -9.16 7.94
C SER A 109 -3.18 -8.02 8.37
N ASN A 110 -2.84 -7.94 9.66
CA ASN A 110 -1.87 -6.97 10.18
C ASN A 110 -0.81 -7.67 11.04
N PRO A 111 0.39 -7.95 10.51
CA PRO A 111 0.87 -7.59 9.16
C PRO A 111 0.29 -8.47 8.05
N ASP A 112 0.49 -8.04 6.80
CA ASP A 112 0.31 -8.85 5.59
C ASP A 112 1.49 -8.61 4.65
N VAL A 113 1.82 -9.58 3.82
CA VAL A 113 2.99 -9.55 2.95
C VAL A 113 2.64 -10.14 1.59
N PHE A 114 2.93 -9.35 0.56
CA PHE A 114 2.74 -9.69 -0.84
C PHE A 114 4.07 -9.63 -1.56
N LEU A 115 4.30 -10.62 -2.44
CA LEU A 115 5.36 -10.60 -3.43
C LEU A 115 4.75 -10.10 -4.74
N VAL A 116 5.29 -8.99 -5.25
CA VAL A 116 4.99 -8.50 -6.59
C VAL A 116 6.21 -8.78 -7.46
N SER A 117 6.03 -9.52 -8.54
CA SER A 117 7.07 -9.76 -9.55
C SER A 117 6.66 -9.07 -10.84
N VAL A 118 7.50 -8.16 -11.32
CA VAL A 118 7.29 -7.39 -12.54
C VAL A 118 8.33 -7.84 -13.55
N ASP A 119 7.89 -8.29 -14.71
CA ASP A 119 8.73 -8.54 -15.88
C ASP A 119 8.41 -7.53 -17.00
N GLU A 120 9.01 -7.68 -18.18
CA GLU A 120 8.88 -6.71 -19.27
C GLU A 120 7.42 -6.52 -19.76
N ASN A 121 6.54 -7.49 -19.56
CA ASN A 121 5.18 -7.47 -20.11
C ASN A 121 4.07 -7.80 -19.09
N GLU A 122 4.41 -8.39 -17.95
CA GLU A 122 3.46 -8.91 -16.97
C GLU A 122 3.89 -8.58 -15.54
N ALA A 123 2.89 -8.38 -14.68
CA ALA A 123 3.07 -8.31 -13.24
C ALA A 123 2.28 -9.44 -12.59
N THR A 124 2.88 -10.10 -11.61
CA THR A 124 2.22 -11.11 -10.78
C THR A 124 2.18 -10.65 -9.34
N VAL A 125 1.05 -10.89 -8.68
CA VAL A 125 0.84 -10.56 -7.28
C VAL A 125 0.51 -11.83 -6.51
N GLN A 126 1.34 -12.17 -5.53
CA GLN A 126 1.17 -13.34 -4.67
C GLN A 126 1.16 -12.94 -3.20
N ARG A 127 0.11 -13.28 -2.46
CA ARG A 127 0.14 -13.22 -0.99
C ARG A 127 1.08 -14.30 -0.46
N VAL A 128 2.11 -13.91 0.29
CA VAL A 128 3.10 -14.83 0.87
C VAL A 128 3.01 -14.92 2.40
N TRP A 129 2.19 -14.07 3.02
CA TRP A 129 1.92 -14.15 4.45
C TRP A 129 1.17 -15.43 4.81
N ARG A 130 1.68 -16.13 5.82
CA ARG A 130 1.05 -17.31 6.42
C ARG A 130 0.67 -16.95 7.84
N GLU A 131 -0.61 -16.97 8.14
CA GLU A 131 -1.07 -16.89 9.52
C GLU A 131 -0.57 -18.14 10.24
N VAL A 132 0.23 -17.94 11.28
CA VAL A 132 0.57 -19.02 12.21
C VAL A 132 -0.69 -19.25 13.05
N ILE A 133 -1.38 -20.34 12.74
CA ILE A 133 -2.53 -20.85 13.53
C ILE A 133 -2.01 -21.39 14.86
#